data_AF-A0A382EAI2-F1
#
_entry.id   AF-A0A382EAI2-F1
#
_cell.length_a   1.000
_cell.length_b   1.000
_cell.length_c   1.000
_cell.angle_alpha   90.00
_cell.angle_beta   90.00
_cell.angle_gamma   90.00
#
_symmetry.space_group_name_H-M   'P 1'
#
loop_
_entity.id
_entity.type
_entity.pdbx_description
1 polymer ?
#
loop_
_entity_poly.entity_id
_entity_poly.type
_entity_poly.pdbx_seq_one_letter_code
_entity_poly.pdbx_strand_id
1 'polypeptide(L)'
;MNPEEWLKEEASWQLGKIIDALNAAHTMPFHCAWLERDLGRNYLEMLKGMESLLLMIWSQLNSSSISKIEHQVMVWYGQQKRSQKNILSGYYRHQEHLTEWASSPEAQSYGLSAKWSDYLLFVMAVETNHLTKVSSGIISLTARESEAIATLFLSKMQMIHIAEPHQLCIDFFTWISPFTQESVSLPFREDDDLKQTKFAAFNKFRRELTKSDQWSSLCGMYLDVLDEIAGKRNDK
;
A
#
# COMPACT_ATOMS: atom_id res chain seq x y z
N MET A 1 14.37 -11.63 25.12
CA MET A 1 14.04 -12.18 23.81
C MET A 1 15.32 -12.70 23.20
N ASN A 2 15.37 -13.98 22.85
CA ASN A 2 16.52 -14.52 22.13
C ASN A 2 16.45 -14.10 20.64
N PRO A 3 17.57 -14.09 19.89
CA PRO A 3 17.57 -13.67 18.48
C PRO A 3 16.62 -14.47 17.57
N GLU A 4 16.37 -15.73 17.87
CA GLU A 4 15.46 -16.59 17.10
C GLU A 4 13.98 -16.22 17.31
N GLU A 5 13.59 -15.91 18.56
CA GLU A 5 12.28 -15.42 18.94
C GLU A 5 11.99 -14.10 18.23
N TRP A 6 12.94 -13.17 18.25
CA TRP A 6 12.83 -11.91 17.51
C TRP A 6 12.64 -12.15 16.01
N LEU A 7 13.47 -13.00 15.39
CA LEU A 7 13.35 -13.32 13.96
C LEU A 7 11.98 -13.91 13.62
N LYS A 8 11.42 -14.76 14.48
CA LYS A 8 10.10 -15.38 14.31
C LYS A 8 8.96 -14.37 14.45
N GLU A 9 9.00 -13.54 15.48
CA GLU A 9 8.00 -12.51 15.74
C GLU A 9 7.98 -11.48 14.62
N GLU A 10 9.15 -10.97 14.24
CA GLU A 10 9.30 -9.98 13.18
C GLU A 10 8.84 -10.53 11.82
N ALA A 11 9.25 -11.76 11.47
CA ALA A 11 8.81 -12.40 10.24
C ALA A 11 7.30 -12.63 10.20
N SER A 12 6.70 -13.06 11.31
CA SER A 12 5.25 -13.31 11.40
C SER A 12 4.46 -12.01 11.29
N TRP A 13 4.95 -10.94 11.91
CA TRP A 13 4.33 -9.63 11.85
C TRP A 13 4.39 -9.01 10.44
N GLN A 14 5.55 -9.04 9.79
CA GLN A 14 5.68 -8.58 8.39
C GLN A 14 4.82 -9.42 7.45
N LEU A 15 4.86 -10.75 7.60
CA LEU A 15 4.07 -11.67 6.78
C LEU A 15 2.57 -11.41 6.93
N GLY A 16 2.09 -11.15 8.15
CA GLY A 16 0.69 -10.78 8.41
C GLY A 16 0.25 -9.56 7.60
N LYS A 17 1.01 -8.46 7.66
CA LYS A 17 0.73 -7.24 6.89
C LYS A 17 0.70 -7.50 5.38
N ILE A 18 1.67 -8.25 4.88
CA ILE A 18 1.80 -8.55 3.45
C ILE A 18 0.61 -9.39 2.98
N ILE A 19 0.27 -10.45 3.71
CA ILE A 19 -0.88 -11.30 3.42
C ILE A 19 -2.17 -10.48 3.44
N ASP A 20 -2.37 -9.64 4.45
CA ASP A 20 -3.57 -8.80 4.56
C ASP A 20 -3.70 -7.83 3.38
N ALA A 21 -2.59 -7.21 2.95
CA ALA A 21 -2.58 -6.33 1.80
C ALA A 21 -2.81 -7.06 0.46
N LEU A 22 -2.19 -8.22 0.26
CA LEU A 22 -2.39 -9.05 -0.94
C LEU A 22 -3.84 -9.57 -1.02
N ASN A 23 -4.38 -10.06 0.09
CA ASN A 23 -5.77 -10.47 0.20
C ASN A 23 -6.71 -9.29 -0.04
N ALA A 24 -6.41 -8.13 0.51
CA ALA A 24 -7.21 -6.93 0.31
C ALA A 24 -7.26 -6.51 -1.16
N ALA A 25 -6.11 -6.50 -1.85
CA ALA A 25 -6.03 -6.22 -3.28
C ALA A 25 -6.79 -7.25 -4.13
N HIS A 26 -6.75 -8.53 -3.77
CA HIS A 26 -7.46 -9.59 -4.49
C HIS A 26 -8.98 -9.56 -4.28
N THR A 27 -9.43 -9.14 -3.09
CA THR A 27 -10.84 -9.21 -2.66
C THR A 27 -11.51 -7.84 -2.60
N MET A 28 -11.05 -6.91 -3.43
CA MET A 28 -11.68 -5.59 -3.57
C MET A 28 -13.18 -5.75 -3.92
N PRO A 29 -14.06 -4.90 -3.37
CA PRO A 29 -15.51 -4.99 -3.62
C PRO A 29 -15.91 -4.67 -5.07
N PHE A 30 -14.98 -4.15 -5.86
CA PHE A 30 -15.13 -3.87 -7.29
C PHE A 30 -13.76 -3.85 -7.97
N HIS A 31 -13.77 -3.88 -9.30
CA HIS A 31 -12.54 -3.78 -10.09
C HIS A 31 -11.83 -2.44 -9.85
N CYS A 32 -10.55 -2.51 -9.46
CA CYS A 32 -9.69 -1.37 -9.16
C CYS A 32 -8.54 -1.30 -10.18
N ALA A 33 -8.69 -0.46 -11.21
CA ALA A 33 -7.75 -0.39 -12.32
C ALA A 33 -6.32 0.02 -11.91
N TRP A 34 -6.15 0.83 -10.86
CA TRP A 34 -4.82 1.22 -10.38
C TRP A 34 -3.94 0.04 -9.97
N LEU A 35 -4.52 -1.09 -9.52
CA LEU A 35 -3.77 -2.29 -9.16
C LEU A 35 -3.08 -2.94 -10.37
N GLU A 36 -3.54 -2.64 -11.58
CA GLU A 36 -2.99 -3.16 -12.83
C GLU A 36 -1.99 -2.20 -13.48
N ARG A 37 -1.96 -0.94 -13.03
CA ARG A 37 -1.03 0.10 -13.47
C ARG A 37 0.34 -0.06 -12.81
N ASP A 38 1.33 0.65 -13.31
CA ASP A 38 2.74 0.45 -12.93
C ASP A 38 2.99 0.59 -11.43
N LEU A 39 2.36 1.55 -10.74
CA LEU A 39 2.48 1.70 -9.28
C LEU A 39 1.89 0.51 -8.52
N GLY A 40 0.63 0.16 -8.79
CA GLY A 40 -0.06 -0.93 -8.12
C GLY A 40 0.55 -2.29 -8.44
N ARG A 41 0.87 -2.55 -9.71
CA ARG A 41 1.52 -3.79 -10.15
C ARG A 41 2.86 -3.99 -9.49
N ASN A 42 3.72 -2.96 -9.51
CA ASN A 42 5.04 -3.03 -8.91
C ASN A 42 4.96 -3.22 -7.38
N TYR A 43 4.02 -2.54 -6.73
CA TYR A 43 3.71 -2.76 -5.30
C TYR A 43 3.35 -4.22 -5.02
N LEU A 44 2.40 -4.80 -5.76
CA LEU A 44 1.99 -6.20 -5.59
C LEU A 44 3.12 -7.20 -5.90
N GLU A 45 3.97 -6.91 -6.90
CA GLU A 45 5.14 -7.75 -7.21
C GLU A 45 6.15 -7.75 -6.07
N MET A 46 6.43 -6.59 -5.45
CA MET A 46 7.29 -6.51 -4.27
C MET A 46 6.72 -7.33 -3.11
N LEU A 47 5.44 -7.14 -2.79
CA LEU A 47 4.76 -7.89 -1.72
C LEU A 47 4.86 -9.40 -1.93
N LYS A 48 4.57 -9.90 -3.13
CA LYS A 48 4.70 -11.34 -3.46
C LYS A 48 6.14 -11.85 -3.34
N GLY A 49 7.12 -11.02 -3.70
CA GLY A 49 8.53 -11.33 -3.53
C GLY A 49 8.91 -11.50 -2.06
N MET A 50 8.47 -10.57 -1.20
CA MET A 50 8.70 -10.62 0.24
C MET A 50 7.97 -11.80 0.89
N GLU A 51 6.68 -11.99 0.56
CA GLU A 51 5.84 -13.09 1.03
C GLU A 51 6.51 -14.45 0.77
N SER A 52 7.01 -14.66 -0.46
CA SER A 52 7.65 -15.93 -0.85
C SER A 52 8.84 -16.30 0.04
N LEU A 53 9.71 -15.32 0.36
CA LEU A 53 10.83 -15.55 1.26
C LEU A 53 10.37 -15.76 2.71
N LEU A 54 9.46 -14.93 3.19
CA LEU A 54 8.95 -15.01 4.56
C LEU A 54 8.24 -16.35 4.81
N LEU A 55 7.42 -16.83 3.87
CA LEU A 55 6.76 -18.14 3.95
C LEU A 55 7.76 -19.30 3.91
N MET A 56 8.78 -19.21 3.05
CA MET A 56 9.85 -20.20 3.00
C MET A 56 10.51 -20.32 4.38
N ILE A 57 10.89 -19.20 4.98
CA ILE A 57 11.58 -19.17 6.28
C ILE A 57 10.65 -19.59 7.41
N TRP A 58 9.40 -19.12 7.41
CA TRP A 58 8.37 -19.51 8.37
C TRP A 58 8.13 -21.02 8.38
N SER A 59 8.11 -21.66 7.20
CA SER A 59 7.99 -23.13 7.10
C SER A 59 9.14 -23.88 7.78
N GLN A 60 10.34 -23.31 7.79
CA GLN A 60 11.54 -23.90 8.37
C GLN A 60 11.71 -23.55 9.85
N LEU A 61 11.18 -22.42 10.31
CA LEU A 61 11.23 -21.98 11.71
C LEU A 61 10.51 -22.96 12.65
N ASN A 62 9.54 -23.73 12.13
CA ASN A 62 8.88 -24.83 12.84
C ASN A 62 9.78 -26.08 13.01
N SER A 63 10.87 -26.19 12.24
CA SER A 63 11.80 -27.33 12.25
C SER A 63 13.11 -27.09 13.02
N SER A 64 13.29 -25.90 13.61
CA SER A 64 14.39 -25.52 14.52
C SER A 64 15.82 -25.64 13.96
N SER A 65 16.05 -25.35 12.67
CA SER A 65 17.40 -25.39 12.07
C SER A 65 17.77 -24.04 11.43
N ILE A 66 18.40 -23.15 12.20
CA ILE A 66 18.89 -21.85 11.73
C ILE A 66 19.84 -21.99 10.52
N SER A 67 20.72 -22.99 10.54
CA SER A 67 21.68 -23.19 9.43
C SER A 67 21.00 -23.48 8.10
N LYS A 68 19.83 -24.12 8.09
CA LYS A 68 19.02 -24.29 6.88
C LYS A 68 18.38 -22.99 6.42
N ILE A 69 17.91 -22.17 7.36
CA ILE A 69 17.35 -20.84 7.08
C ILE A 69 18.43 -19.95 6.47
N GLU A 70 19.61 -19.89 7.07
CA GLU A 70 20.74 -19.13 6.57
C GLU A 70 21.12 -19.53 5.14
N HIS A 71 21.26 -20.84 4.89
CA HIS A 71 21.54 -21.35 3.55
C HIS A 71 20.47 -20.92 2.52
N GLN A 72 19.19 -21.03 2.89
CA GLN A 72 18.08 -20.67 2.00
C GLN A 72 18.01 -19.16 1.73
N VAL A 73 18.18 -18.32 2.76
CA VAL A 73 18.25 -16.87 2.62
C VAL A 73 19.39 -16.50 1.67
N MET A 74 20.57 -17.11 1.83
CA MET A 74 21.73 -16.83 0.98
C MET A 74 21.52 -17.27 -0.47
N VAL A 75 20.90 -18.43 -0.70
CA VAL A 75 20.53 -18.89 -2.05
C VAL A 75 19.54 -17.91 -2.69
N TRP A 76 18.48 -17.54 -1.97
CA TRP A 76 17.50 -16.57 -2.44
C TRP A 76 18.14 -15.22 -2.73
N TYR A 77 19.00 -14.72 -1.84
CA TYR A 77 19.68 -13.45 -2.00
C TYR A 77 20.60 -13.42 -3.23
N GLY A 78 21.33 -14.51 -3.46
CA GLY A 78 22.12 -14.69 -4.69
C GLY A 78 21.26 -14.74 -5.96
N GLN A 79 20.02 -15.23 -5.90
CA GLN A 79 19.07 -15.14 -7.01
C GLN A 79 18.58 -13.70 -7.22
N GLN A 80 18.25 -12.98 -6.14
CA GLN A 80 17.83 -11.58 -6.23
C GLN A 80 18.90 -10.70 -6.88
N LYS A 81 20.17 -10.85 -6.49
CA LYS A 81 21.28 -10.10 -7.09
C LYS A 81 21.46 -10.30 -8.60
N ARG A 82 21.07 -11.47 -9.12
CA ARG A 82 21.16 -11.80 -10.55
C ARG A 82 19.90 -11.42 -11.32
N SER A 83 18.80 -11.13 -10.64
CA SER A 83 17.53 -10.74 -11.25
C SER A 83 17.47 -9.24 -11.47
N GLN A 84 17.04 -8.82 -12.66
CA GLN A 84 16.69 -7.43 -12.95
C GLN A 84 15.34 -7.03 -12.31
N LYS A 85 14.53 -8.02 -11.92
CA LYS A 85 13.24 -7.86 -11.24
C LYS A 85 13.34 -8.38 -9.81
N ASN A 86 14.21 -7.76 -9.02
CA ASN A 86 14.38 -8.09 -7.60
C ASN A 86 13.62 -7.09 -6.72
N ILE A 87 13.42 -7.41 -5.44
CA ILE A 87 12.65 -6.56 -4.53
C ILE A 87 13.25 -5.15 -4.43
N LEU A 88 14.58 -5.04 -4.40
CA LEU A 88 15.25 -3.75 -4.27
C LEU A 88 15.07 -2.89 -5.53
N SER A 89 15.23 -3.46 -6.73
CA SER A 89 14.95 -2.74 -7.98
C SER A 89 13.47 -2.41 -8.13
N GLY A 90 12.58 -3.27 -7.63
CA GLY A 90 11.15 -2.99 -7.48
C GLY A 90 10.90 -1.77 -6.61
N TYR A 91 11.56 -1.67 -5.46
CA TYR A 91 11.44 -0.52 -4.55
C TYR A 91 11.88 0.78 -5.23
N TYR A 92 13.04 0.80 -5.88
CA TYR A 92 13.50 1.99 -6.61
C TYR A 92 12.53 2.41 -7.71
N ARG A 93 12.03 1.46 -8.50
CA ARG A 93 11.02 1.73 -9.51
C ARG A 93 9.71 2.25 -8.91
N HIS A 94 9.33 1.77 -7.72
CA HIS A 94 8.13 2.24 -7.04
C HIS A 94 8.26 3.73 -6.66
N GLN A 95 9.42 4.12 -6.12
CA GLN A 95 9.72 5.51 -5.77
C GLN A 95 9.78 6.42 -6.98
N GLU A 96 10.35 5.95 -8.09
CA GLU A 96 10.36 6.65 -9.38
C GLU A 96 8.92 6.91 -9.86
N HIS A 97 8.09 5.87 -9.96
CA HIS A 97 6.70 6.03 -10.40
C HIS A 97 5.88 6.92 -9.47
N LEU A 98 6.12 6.89 -8.14
CA LEU A 98 5.44 7.78 -7.19
C LEU A 98 5.84 9.25 -7.43
N THR A 99 7.12 9.49 -7.70
CA THR A 99 7.67 10.82 -7.98
C THR A 99 7.13 11.38 -9.30
N GLU A 100 7.08 10.54 -10.34
CA GLU A 100 6.47 10.88 -11.62
C GLU A 100 4.98 11.20 -11.45
N TRP A 101 4.23 10.34 -10.76
CA TRP A 101 2.81 10.58 -10.50
C TRP A 101 2.57 11.87 -9.73
N ALA A 102 3.34 12.16 -8.68
CA ALA A 102 3.19 13.39 -7.89
C ALA A 102 3.47 14.66 -8.70
N SER A 103 4.18 14.53 -9.83
CA SER A 103 4.44 15.63 -10.76
C SER A 103 3.28 15.86 -11.75
N SER A 104 2.26 14.99 -11.77
CA SER A 104 1.09 15.14 -12.64
C SER A 104 0.24 16.37 -12.25
N PRO A 105 -0.40 17.04 -13.24
CA PRO A 105 -1.32 18.15 -12.97
C PRO A 105 -2.44 17.78 -12.01
N GLU A 106 -2.95 16.55 -12.10
CA GLU A 106 -3.98 16.02 -11.23
C GLU A 106 -3.49 15.98 -9.78
N ALA A 107 -2.37 15.30 -9.50
CA ALA A 107 -1.82 15.21 -8.14
C ALA A 107 -1.55 16.59 -7.53
N GLN A 108 -0.97 17.51 -8.31
CA GLN A 108 -0.71 18.88 -7.88
C GLN A 108 -1.99 19.65 -7.56
N SER A 109 -3.05 19.47 -8.34
CA SER A 109 -4.35 20.14 -8.10
C SER A 109 -5.03 19.69 -6.80
N TYR A 110 -4.69 18.49 -6.30
CA TYR A 110 -5.12 17.95 -5.02
C TYR A 110 -4.06 18.09 -3.92
N GLY A 111 -3.01 18.91 -4.11
CA GLY A 111 -2.01 19.16 -3.08
C GLY A 111 -1.35 17.88 -2.57
N LEU A 112 -1.21 16.89 -3.45
CA LEU A 112 -0.62 15.59 -3.15
C LEU A 112 0.88 15.61 -3.45
N SER A 113 1.65 14.89 -2.64
CA SER A 113 3.09 14.69 -2.84
C SER A 113 3.38 13.21 -3.13
N ALA A 114 4.65 12.86 -3.33
CA ALA A 114 5.09 11.52 -3.67
C ALA A 114 5.06 10.54 -2.48
N LYS A 115 3.99 10.59 -1.67
CA LYS A 115 3.76 9.68 -0.54
C LYS A 115 2.80 8.57 -0.96
N TRP A 116 3.02 7.37 -0.42
CA TRP A 116 2.12 6.24 -0.62
C TRP A 116 0.69 6.56 -0.16
N SER A 117 0.55 7.17 1.02
CA SER A 117 -0.75 7.60 1.57
C SER A 117 -1.49 8.57 0.65
N ASP A 118 -0.75 9.47 -0.01
CA ASP A 118 -1.31 10.46 -0.93
C ASP A 118 -1.77 9.81 -2.23
N TYR A 119 -0.99 8.85 -2.73
CA TYR A 119 -1.39 8.04 -3.88
C TYR A 119 -2.64 7.22 -3.58
N LEU A 120 -2.71 6.58 -2.40
CA LEU A 120 -3.90 5.84 -1.98
C LEU A 120 -5.12 6.76 -1.87
N LEU A 121 -4.96 7.96 -1.31
CA LEU A 121 -6.03 8.94 -1.24
C LEU A 121 -6.52 9.36 -2.63
N PHE A 122 -5.61 9.54 -3.58
CA PHE A 122 -5.94 9.83 -4.98
C PHE A 122 -6.76 8.71 -5.62
N VAL A 123 -6.35 7.45 -5.51
CA VAL A 123 -7.09 6.33 -6.13
C VAL A 123 -8.46 6.14 -5.48
N MET A 124 -8.61 6.42 -4.18
CA MET A 124 -9.91 6.36 -3.50
C MET A 124 -10.86 7.44 -4.00
N ALA A 125 -10.39 8.66 -4.20
CA ALA A 125 -11.24 9.84 -4.39
C ALA A 125 -11.37 10.31 -5.85
N VAL A 126 -10.36 10.07 -6.69
CA VAL A 126 -10.24 10.70 -8.01
C VAL A 126 -10.31 9.68 -9.15
N GLU A 127 -9.72 8.49 -8.98
CA GLU A 127 -9.75 7.47 -10.02
C GLU A 127 -11.16 6.90 -10.20
N THR A 128 -11.56 6.73 -11.46
CA THR A 128 -12.88 6.20 -11.79
C THR A 128 -13.03 4.75 -11.32
N ASN A 129 -13.84 4.54 -10.31
CA ASN A 129 -14.23 3.26 -9.72
C ASN A 129 -15.76 3.15 -9.54
N HIS A 130 -16.25 2.06 -8.95
CA HIS A 130 -17.69 1.84 -8.78
C HIS A 130 -18.36 2.97 -7.97
N LEU A 131 -17.79 3.37 -6.83
CA LEU A 131 -18.36 4.40 -5.96
C LEU A 131 -18.31 5.80 -6.61
N THR A 132 -17.23 6.15 -7.30
CA THR A 132 -17.17 7.43 -8.04
C THR A 132 -18.22 7.52 -9.16
N LYS A 133 -18.57 6.39 -9.80
CA LYS A 133 -19.64 6.32 -10.79
C LYS A 133 -21.02 6.52 -10.15
N VAL A 134 -21.23 6.04 -8.92
CA VAL A 134 -22.46 6.30 -8.15
C VAL A 134 -22.58 7.79 -7.86
N SER A 135 -21.55 8.41 -7.26
CA SER A 135 -21.56 9.85 -6.95
C SER A 135 -21.68 10.74 -8.19
N SER A 136 -21.17 10.28 -9.35
CA SER A 136 -21.33 10.99 -10.63
C SER A 136 -22.67 10.73 -11.33
N GLY A 137 -23.57 9.94 -10.73
CA GLY A 137 -24.89 9.61 -11.31
C GLY A 137 -24.84 8.69 -12.52
N ILE A 138 -23.69 8.06 -12.82
CA ILE A 138 -23.53 7.13 -13.95
C ILE A 138 -24.22 5.80 -13.66
N ILE A 139 -24.20 5.37 -12.40
CA ILE A 139 -24.92 4.20 -11.90
C ILE A 139 -25.70 4.58 -10.64
N SER A 140 -26.69 3.78 -10.27
CA SER A 140 -27.52 4.01 -9.08
C SER A 140 -27.37 2.86 -8.10
N LEU A 141 -27.19 3.20 -6.83
CA LEU A 141 -27.24 2.29 -5.69
C LEU A 141 -28.13 2.92 -4.62
N THR A 142 -28.71 2.09 -3.75
CA THR A 142 -29.31 2.60 -2.52
C THR A 142 -28.23 3.14 -1.59
N ALA A 143 -28.60 4.08 -0.70
CA ALA A 143 -27.67 4.61 0.31
C ALA A 143 -27.00 3.49 1.14
N ARG A 144 -27.79 2.48 1.51
CA ARG A 144 -27.31 1.31 2.26
C ARG A 144 -26.28 0.48 1.49
N GLU A 145 -26.47 0.29 0.19
CA GLU A 145 -25.50 -0.43 -0.65
C GLU A 145 -24.21 0.38 -0.81
N SER A 146 -24.32 1.69 -1.05
CA SER A 146 -23.17 2.60 -1.12
C SER A 146 -22.36 2.59 0.17
N GLU A 147 -23.01 2.69 1.33
CA GLU A 147 -22.35 2.61 2.64
C GLU A 147 -21.66 1.25 2.86
N ALA A 148 -22.32 0.14 2.53
CA ALA A 148 -21.75 -1.19 2.70
C ALA A 148 -20.50 -1.39 1.82
N ILE A 149 -20.56 -0.98 0.55
CA ILE A 149 -19.43 -1.05 -0.38
C ILE A 149 -18.31 -0.11 0.05
N ALA A 150 -18.62 1.12 0.46
CA ALA A 150 -17.64 2.09 0.96
C ALA A 150 -16.92 1.58 2.22
N THR A 151 -17.68 1.02 3.17
CA THR A 151 -17.14 0.45 4.41
C THR A 151 -16.15 -0.68 4.11
N LEU A 152 -16.53 -1.59 3.21
CA LEU A 152 -15.66 -2.68 2.78
C LEU A 152 -14.45 -2.18 1.98
N PHE A 153 -14.63 -1.22 1.08
CA PHE A 153 -13.53 -0.65 0.30
C PHE A 153 -12.49 0.02 1.22
N LEU A 154 -12.93 0.83 2.18
CA LEU A 154 -12.04 1.51 3.11
C LEU A 154 -11.27 0.54 4.01
N SER A 155 -11.89 -0.56 4.47
CA SER A 155 -11.17 -1.57 5.25
C SER A 155 -10.08 -2.25 4.42
N LYS A 156 -10.33 -2.53 3.14
CA LYS A 156 -9.34 -3.11 2.21
C LYS A 156 -8.21 -2.13 1.91
N MET A 157 -8.54 -0.87 1.65
CA MET A 157 -7.56 0.19 1.43
C MET A 157 -6.69 0.43 2.67
N GLN A 158 -7.23 0.27 3.87
CA GLN A 158 -6.47 0.37 5.11
C GLN A 158 -5.40 -0.73 5.23
N MET A 159 -5.72 -1.97 4.86
CA MET A 159 -4.72 -3.06 4.86
C MET A 159 -3.56 -2.75 3.90
N ILE A 160 -3.87 -2.18 2.73
CA ILE A 160 -2.88 -1.73 1.74
C ILE A 160 -2.06 -0.53 2.26
N HIS A 161 -2.68 0.37 3.01
CA HIS A 161 -2.00 1.51 3.62
C HIS A 161 -1.01 1.07 4.72
N ILE A 162 -1.42 0.12 5.57
CA ILE A 162 -0.58 -0.43 6.66
C ILE A 162 0.67 -1.13 6.10
N ALA A 163 0.52 -1.79 4.95
CA ALA A 163 1.61 -2.35 4.17
C ALA A 163 2.35 -1.26 3.37
N GLU A 164 2.84 -0.23 4.06
CA GLU A 164 3.53 0.90 3.43
C GLU A 164 4.85 0.44 2.79
N PRO A 165 5.08 0.71 1.49
CA PRO A 165 6.22 0.16 0.74
C PRO A 165 7.60 0.48 1.32
N HIS A 166 7.84 1.71 1.80
CA HIS A 166 9.14 2.11 2.33
C HIS A 166 9.45 1.40 3.64
N GLN A 167 8.53 1.45 4.60
CA GLN A 167 8.66 0.81 5.90
C GLN A 167 8.77 -0.71 5.75
N LEU A 168 7.94 -1.34 4.91
CA LEU A 168 8.07 -2.76 4.63
C LEU A 168 9.43 -3.14 4.05
N CYS A 169 9.98 -2.33 3.14
CA CYS A 169 11.32 -2.58 2.61
C CYS A 169 12.40 -2.42 3.69
N ILE A 170 12.30 -1.40 4.55
CA ILE A 170 13.22 -1.23 5.69
C ILE A 170 13.18 -2.46 6.58
N ASP A 171 11.98 -2.83 7.05
CA ASP A 171 11.77 -3.94 7.98
C ASP A 171 12.28 -5.25 7.37
N PHE A 172 11.98 -5.49 6.10
CA PHE A 172 12.39 -6.69 5.37
C PHE A 172 13.91 -6.76 5.17
N PHE A 173 14.56 -5.69 4.69
CA PHE A 173 16.00 -5.69 4.45
C PHE A 173 16.81 -5.69 5.75
N THR A 174 16.33 -5.00 6.79
CA THR A 174 16.92 -5.08 8.14
C THR A 174 16.81 -6.50 8.69
N TRP A 175 15.65 -7.16 8.51
CA TRP A 175 15.42 -8.52 9.00
C TRP A 175 16.34 -9.57 8.33
N ILE A 176 16.61 -9.46 7.03
CA ILE A 176 17.53 -10.40 6.34
C ILE A 176 19.02 -10.05 6.51
N SER A 177 19.35 -8.83 6.97
CA SER A 177 20.73 -8.35 7.06
C SER A 177 21.69 -9.24 7.88
N PRO A 178 21.27 -9.92 8.97
CA PRO A 178 22.17 -10.81 9.71
C PRO A 178 22.65 -12.01 8.89
N PHE A 179 21.86 -12.45 7.91
CA PHE A 179 22.21 -13.57 7.04
C PHE A 179 23.07 -13.12 5.87
N THR A 180 22.75 -11.98 5.26
CA THR A 180 23.42 -11.49 4.05
C THR A 180 24.71 -10.73 4.34
N GLN A 181 24.89 -10.24 5.58
CA GLN A 181 25.96 -9.32 5.97
C GLN A 181 25.96 -8.01 5.15
N GLU A 182 24.81 -7.65 4.57
CA GLU A 182 24.65 -6.47 3.74
C GLU A 182 23.58 -5.54 4.32
N SER A 183 23.89 -4.24 4.32
CA SER A 183 22.92 -3.19 4.62
C SER A 183 22.45 -2.54 3.32
N VAL A 184 21.14 -2.31 3.22
CA VAL A 184 20.54 -1.67 2.05
C VAL A 184 20.20 -0.23 2.42
N SER A 185 20.72 0.71 1.65
CA SER A 185 20.31 2.11 1.74
C SER A 185 19.04 2.29 0.91
N LEU A 186 17.94 2.65 1.57
CA LEU A 186 16.67 2.96 0.92
C LEU A 186 16.47 4.48 0.94
N PRO A 187 16.43 5.17 -0.20
CA PRO A 187 16.12 6.60 -0.23
C PRO A 187 14.76 6.84 0.41
N PHE A 188 14.72 7.74 1.39
CA PHE A 188 13.51 8.27 1.98
C PHE A 188 13.31 9.70 1.50
N ARG A 189 12.08 10.05 1.16
CA ARG A 189 11.72 11.44 0.84
C ARG A 189 11.10 12.06 2.08
N GLU A 190 11.69 13.15 2.56
CA GLU A 190 11.19 13.88 3.72
C GLU A 190 9.74 14.33 3.53
N ASP A 191 9.05 14.47 4.66
CA ASP A 191 7.67 14.90 4.68
C ASP A 191 7.53 16.33 4.18
N ASP A 192 6.93 16.48 3.00
CA ASP A 192 6.39 17.77 2.57
C ASP A 192 5.22 18.17 3.50
N ASP A 193 5.14 19.46 3.80
CA ASP A 193 4.01 20.06 4.51
C ASP A 193 2.68 19.75 3.80
N LEU A 194 1.65 19.46 4.61
CA LEU A 194 0.29 19.19 4.11
C LEU A 194 -0.26 20.41 3.36
N LYS A 195 -0.29 20.33 2.03
CA LYS A 195 -0.93 21.33 1.17
C LYS A 195 -2.43 21.11 1.14
N GLN A 196 -3.18 22.13 1.56
CA GLN A 196 -4.64 22.09 1.47
C GLN A 196 -5.12 22.32 0.04
N THR A 197 -6.20 21.63 -0.31
CA THR A 197 -6.88 21.77 -1.61
C THR A 197 -8.12 22.65 -1.50
N LYS A 198 -8.74 22.96 -2.63
CA LYS A 198 -10.07 23.59 -2.68
C LYS A 198 -11.24 22.67 -2.28
N PHE A 199 -10.97 21.42 -1.92
CA PHE A 199 -11.95 20.39 -1.58
C PHE A 199 -11.96 20.20 -0.06
N ALA A 200 -12.99 20.74 0.59
CA ALA A 200 -13.06 20.80 2.05
C ALA A 200 -13.33 19.42 2.66
N ALA A 201 -14.21 18.62 2.04
CA ALA A 201 -14.47 17.25 2.48
C ALA A 201 -13.21 16.41 2.30
N PHE A 202 -12.52 16.56 1.16
CA PHE A 202 -11.25 15.85 0.89
C PHE A 202 -10.19 16.17 1.94
N ASN A 203 -9.94 17.46 2.22
CA ASN A 203 -8.96 17.87 3.23
C ASN A 203 -9.33 17.37 4.64
N LYS A 204 -10.62 17.34 4.98
CA LYS A 204 -11.11 16.83 6.26
C LYS A 204 -10.89 15.32 6.36
N PHE A 205 -11.28 14.56 5.33
CA PHE A 205 -11.11 13.12 5.27
C PHE A 205 -9.63 12.71 5.34
N ARG A 206 -8.74 13.38 4.58
CA ARG A 206 -7.29 13.18 4.65
C ARG A 206 -6.73 13.29 6.07
N ARG A 207 -7.19 14.28 6.85
CA ARG A 207 -6.75 14.49 8.23
C ARG A 207 -7.28 13.47 9.22
N GLU A 208 -8.45 12.90 8.97
CA GLU A 208 -9.04 11.90 9.86
C GLU A 208 -8.53 10.50 9.55
N LEU A 209 -8.18 10.20 8.29
CA LEU A 209 -7.52 8.95 7.91
C LEU A 209 -6.21 8.73 8.67
N THR A 210 -5.42 9.79 8.87
CA THR A 210 -4.13 9.69 9.58
C THR A 210 -4.25 9.50 11.09
N LYS A 211 -5.45 9.74 11.66
CA LYS A 211 -5.72 9.59 13.11
C LYS A 211 -6.51 8.34 13.45
N SER A 212 -7.10 7.69 12.45
CA SER A 212 -8.06 6.61 12.66
C SER A 212 -7.40 5.25 12.48
N ASP A 213 -7.56 4.41 13.49
CA ASP A 213 -7.20 2.99 13.44
C ASP A 213 -8.27 2.13 12.73
N GLN A 214 -9.40 2.72 12.35
CA GLN A 214 -10.51 2.02 11.71
C GLN A 214 -11.10 2.87 10.57
N TRP A 215 -10.50 2.76 9.39
CA TRP A 215 -10.93 3.55 8.22
C TRP A 215 -12.37 3.26 7.80
N SER A 216 -12.87 2.05 8.05
CA SER A 216 -14.26 1.67 7.74
C SER A 216 -15.29 2.53 8.47
N SER A 217 -14.96 3.09 9.65
CA SER A 217 -15.83 4.02 10.38
C SER A 217 -15.98 5.38 9.71
N LEU A 218 -15.09 5.71 8.76
CA LEU A 218 -15.08 6.98 8.04
C LEU A 218 -15.87 6.93 6.73
N CYS A 219 -16.69 5.89 6.51
CA CYS A 219 -17.41 5.68 5.25
C CYS A 219 -18.30 6.86 4.86
N GLY A 220 -19.02 7.48 5.81
CA GLY A 220 -19.81 8.68 5.54
C GLY A 220 -18.95 9.85 5.04
N MET A 221 -17.82 10.11 5.70
CA MET A 221 -16.88 11.16 5.27
C MET A 221 -16.29 10.86 3.89
N TYR A 222 -16.02 9.61 3.59
CA TYR A 222 -15.52 9.21 2.28
C TYR A 222 -16.57 9.42 1.19
N LEU A 223 -17.84 9.08 1.43
CA LEU A 223 -18.93 9.35 0.48
C LEU A 223 -19.11 10.86 0.24
N ASP A 224 -19.02 11.69 1.29
CA ASP A 224 -19.04 13.15 1.15
C ASP A 224 -17.91 13.67 0.23
N VAL A 225 -16.71 13.05 0.28
CA VAL A 225 -15.60 13.39 -0.62
C VAL A 225 -15.94 13.08 -2.07
N LEU A 226 -16.53 11.92 -2.33
CA LEU A 226 -16.89 11.51 -3.68
C LEU A 226 -17.95 12.45 -4.28
N ASP A 227 -18.94 12.84 -3.47
CA ASP A 227 -20.00 13.77 -3.89
C ASP A 227 -19.44 15.18 -4.14
N GLU A 228 -18.54 15.69 -3.28
CA GLU A 228 -17.87 16.98 -3.49
C GLU A 228 -17.07 17.02 -4.80
N ILE A 229 -16.34 15.94 -5.11
CA ILE A 229 -15.53 15.83 -6.32
C ILE A 229 -16.42 15.67 -7.56
N ALA A 230 -17.48 14.86 -7.48
CA ALA A 230 -18.43 14.65 -8.57
C ALA A 230 -19.20 15.93 -8.90
N GLY A 231 -19.66 16.68 -7.89
CA GLY A 231 -20.33 17.97 -8.07
C GLY A 231 -19.51 18.95 -8.91
N LYS A 232 -18.19 19.03 -8.68
CA LYS A 232 -17.30 19.88 -9.50
C LYS A 232 -17.01 19.35 -10.90
N ARG A 233 -17.23 18.07 -11.19
CA ARG A 233 -17.10 17.54 -12.57
C ARG A 233 -18.29 17.96 -13.45
N ASN A 234 -19.46 18.21 -12.86
CA ASN A 234 -20.66 18.62 -13.58
C ASN A 234 -20.74 20.14 -13.84
N ASP A 235 -19.90 20.94 -13.19
CA ASP A 235 -19.80 22.40 -13.35
C ASP A 235 -18.78 22.84 -14.44
N LYS A 236 -18.29 21.92 -15.28
CA LYS A 236 -17.39 22.17 -16.41
C LYS A 236 -18.04 21.76 -17.72
#